data_AF-A0A2S7KY68-F1
#
_entry.id   AF-A0A2S7KY68-F1
#
_cell.length_a   1.000
_cell.length_b   1.000
_cell.length_c   1.000
_cell.angle_alpha   90.00
_cell.angle_beta   90.00
_cell.angle_gamma   90.00
#
_symmetry.space_group_name_H-M   'P 1'
#
loop_
_entity.id
_entity.type
_entity.pdbx_description
1 polymer ?
#
loop_
_entity_poly.entity_id
_entity_poly.type
_entity_poly.pdbx_seq_one_letter_code
_entity_poly.pdbx_strand_id
1 'polypeptide(L)'
;MGVGTTTPAGALDIVSTTSGIVLPRVANSSVVVNPNGGAIENGTMVYDLSANCVKFYANGAWTGCIQFAAAPPPTSQVKSDDSGGFYTFLSHNLGADSSLDPHTPVKGLNGDYYQWGKNAPDADVDALIGSTWGDQGGTTANGNWTPGAKGPQDPCPAGYRVPSSAEWTAVKTTNTVSRTGPFDVNTSEFGSALHYGTEVDPKLLTLPAAGDHQASGTLFGRGNSGNYWSSTENGTNANYLYFNSSLVHPAINYYRTLGFSVRCIAE
;
A
#
# COMPACT_ATOMS: atom_id res chain seq x y z
N MET A 1 1.79 33.39 23.81
CA MET A 1 0.67 34.06 24.51
C MET A 1 1.02 35.52 24.67
N GLY A 2 0.05 36.41 24.45
CA GLY A 2 0.06 37.76 25.01
C GLY A 2 -1.37 38.21 25.24
N VAL A 3 -1.78 38.08 26.49
CA VAL A 3 -3.02 38.66 26.98
C VAL A 3 -2.80 40.16 27.07
N GLY A 4 -3.57 40.95 26.30
CA GLY A 4 -3.58 42.42 26.41
C GLY A 4 -2.35 43.12 25.87
N THR A 5 -2.38 43.46 24.58
CA THR A 5 -1.43 44.36 23.89
C THR A 5 -1.31 45.73 24.61
N THR A 6 -0.18 46.45 24.63
CA THR A 6 1.08 46.43 23.84
C THR A 6 2.09 45.40 24.34
N THR A 7 1.94 44.14 23.91
CA THR A 7 2.33 42.94 24.65
C THR A 7 2.02 41.70 23.76
N PRO A 8 2.65 40.54 23.97
CA PRO A 8 3.33 39.84 22.86
C PRO A 8 2.54 38.82 22.02
N ALA A 9 3.12 38.38 20.89
CA ALA A 9 2.56 37.31 20.04
C ALA A 9 3.03 35.88 20.43
N GLY A 10 3.85 35.75 21.47
CA GLY A 10 4.51 34.52 21.96
C GLY A 10 5.17 34.87 23.30
N ALA A 11 5.16 34.04 24.35
CA ALA A 11 5.47 32.61 24.35
C ALA A 11 4.49 31.79 25.21
N LEU A 12 4.65 30.47 25.19
CA LEU A 12 3.97 29.49 26.05
C LEU A 12 4.86 28.26 26.09
N ASP A 13 5.46 27.98 27.24
CA ASP A 13 6.20 26.75 27.49
C ASP A 13 5.31 25.79 28.30
N ILE A 14 5.26 24.53 27.89
CA ILE A 14 4.42 23.49 28.50
C ILE A 14 5.30 22.25 28.69
N VAL A 15 5.81 22.08 29.91
CA VAL A 15 6.57 20.88 30.27
C VAL A 15 5.60 19.78 30.72
N SER A 16 5.31 18.86 29.81
CA SER A 16 4.61 17.61 30.13
C SER A 16 5.19 16.46 29.30
N THR A 17 5.36 15.29 29.94
CA THR A 17 5.77 14.04 29.30
C THR A 17 4.60 13.11 28.99
N THR A 18 3.37 13.48 29.39
CA THR A 18 2.19 12.59 29.37
C THR A 18 0.91 13.26 28.83
N SER A 19 0.93 14.57 28.56
CA SER A 19 -0.23 15.34 28.07
C SER A 19 0.14 16.18 26.85
N GLY A 20 -0.85 16.40 25.96
CA GLY A 20 -0.71 17.22 24.76
C GLY A 20 -1.58 18.48 24.75
N ILE A 21 -1.46 19.29 23.71
CA ILE A 21 -2.28 20.48 23.47
C ILE A 21 -3.52 20.11 22.68
N VAL A 22 -4.72 20.38 23.22
CA VAL A 22 -5.98 20.30 22.46
C VAL A 22 -6.24 21.66 21.81
N LEU A 23 -6.18 21.71 20.48
CA LEU A 23 -6.50 22.92 19.71
C LEU A 23 -8.01 23.21 19.69
N PRO A 24 -8.44 24.47 19.49
CA PRO A 24 -9.83 24.81 19.28
C PRO A 24 -10.44 23.97 18.14
N ARG A 25 -11.52 23.24 18.44
CA ARG A 25 -12.23 22.41 17.46
C ARG A 25 -13.34 23.23 16.83
N VAL A 26 -13.27 23.44 15.51
CA VAL A 26 -14.19 24.31 14.76
C VAL A 26 -14.91 23.51 13.68
N ALA A 27 -16.14 23.89 13.35
CA ALA A 27 -16.97 23.16 12.38
C ALA A 27 -16.25 22.99 11.02
N ASN A 28 -15.62 24.06 10.54
CA ASN A 28 -14.60 24.04 9.49
C ASN A 28 -13.78 25.35 9.54
N SER A 29 -12.70 25.46 8.80
CA SER A 29 -11.80 26.62 8.85
C SER A 29 -12.41 27.97 8.39
N SER A 30 -13.57 28.00 7.71
CA SER A 30 -14.21 29.26 7.29
C SER A 30 -15.00 29.96 8.41
N VAL A 31 -15.30 29.26 9.52
CA VAL A 31 -16.00 29.85 10.68
C VAL A 31 -15.05 30.59 11.63
N VAL A 32 -13.74 30.52 11.40
CA VAL A 32 -12.73 31.20 12.19
C VAL A 32 -12.64 32.66 11.74
N VAL A 33 -12.76 33.58 12.69
CA VAL A 33 -12.71 35.03 12.44
C VAL A 33 -11.75 35.71 13.41
N ASN A 34 -11.20 36.86 13.02
CA ASN A 34 -10.51 37.73 13.97
C ASN A 34 -11.58 38.51 14.77
N PRO A 35 -11.68 38.34 16.10
CA PRO A 35 -12.70 39.01 16.90
C PRO A 35 -12.53 40.54 16.96
N ASN A 36 -11.34 41.06 16.66
CA ASN A 36 -11.07 42.50 16.54
C ASN A 36 -11.39 43.05 15.14
N GLY A 37 -11.91 42.22 14.24
CA GLY A 37 -12.06 42.52 12.81
C GLY A 37 -10.76 42.34 12.02
N GLY A 38 -10.86 42.42 10.69
CA GLY A 38 -9.73 42.23 9.78
C GLY A 38 -9.40 40.77 9.49
N ALA A 39 -8.18 40.52 9.00
CA ALA A 39 -7.69 39.20 8.65
C ALA A 39 -7.38 38.35 9.89
N ILE A 40 -7.39 37.02 9.73
CA ILE A 40 -6.91 36.07 10.75
C ILE A 40 -5.39 36.25 10.91
N GLU A 41 -4.86 36.12 12.12
CA GLU A 41 -3.42 36.26 12.36
C GLU A 41 -2.64 35.03 11.89
N ASN A 42 -1.47 35.27 11.28
CA ASN A 42 -0.55 34.21 10.89
C ASN A 42 -0.10 33.40 12.12
N GLY A 43 -0.11 32.07 12.00
CA GLY A 43 0.17 31.16 13.11
C GLY A 43 -1.06 30.72 13.90
N THR A 44 -2.27 31.17 13.53
CA THR A 44 -3.51 30.63 14.09
C THR A 44 -3.64 29.14 13.74
N MET A 45 -3.90 28.28 14.72
CA MET A 45 -4.07 26.84 14.55
C MET A 45 -5.42 26.36 15.09
N VAL A 46 -6.11 25.50 14.35
CA VAL A 46 -7.40 24.90 14.74
C VAL A 46 -7.46 23.43 14.34
N TYR A 47 -8.33 22.67 15.02
CA TYR A 47 -8.77 21.35 14.55
C TYR A 47 -10.08 21.52 13.77
N ASP A 48 -10.03 21.28 12.47
CA ASP A 48 -11.17 21.35 11.57
C ASP A 48 -11.97 20.04 11.63
N LEU A 49 -13.23 20.11 12.09
CA LEU A 49 -14.10 18.96 12.25
C LEU A 49 -14.61 18.40 10.91
N SER A 50 -14.74 19.23 9.87
CA SER A 50 -15.15 18.78 8.54
C SER A 50 -14.06 17.97 7.84
N ALA A 51 -12.79 18.29 8.12
CA ALA A 51 -11.61 17.61 7.56
C ALA A 51 -10.94 16.63 8.54
N ASN A 52 -11.43 16.54 9.79
CA ASN A 52 -10.88 15.74 10.90
C ASN A 52 -9.37 15.92 11.13
N CYS A 53 -8.85 17.14 10.98
CA CYS A 53 -7.42 17.40 10.98
C CYS A 53 -7.04 18.78 11.53
N VAL A 54 -5.76 18.96 11.89
CA VAL A 54 -5.22 20.28 12.24
C VAL A 54 -4.97 21.10 10.97
N LYS A 55 -5.24 22.41 11.00
CA LYS A 55 -4.85 23.37 9.97
C LYS A 55 -4.15 24.58 10.61
N PHE A 56 -3.23 25.22 9.86
CA PHE A 56 -2.67 26.51 10.25
C PHE A 56 -3.03 27.61 9.25
N TYR A 57 -3.13 28.85 9.73
CA TYR A 57 -3.31 30.03 8.90
C TYR A 57 -1.96 30.71 8.67
N ALA A 58 -1.60 30.93 7.42
CA ALA A 58 -0.39 31.66 7.03
C ALA A 58 -0.58 32.35 5.68
N ASN A 59 0.06 33.51 5.50
CA ASN A 59 0.11 34.25 4.23
C ASN A 59 -1.29 34.54 3.63
N GLY A 60 -2.29 34.78 4.49
CA GLY A 60 -3.66 35.09 4.06
C GLY A 60 -4.55 33.88 3.79
N ALA A 61 -4.06 32.64 3.99
CA ALA A 61 -4.81 31.42 3.70
C ALA A 61 -4.70 30.36 4.80
N TRP A 62 -5.70 29.48 4.87
CA TRP A 62 -5.60 28.22 5.60
C TRP A 62 -4.86 27.18 4.78
N THR A 63 -4.03 26.38 5.42
CA THR A 63 -3.43 25.20 4.80
C THR A 63 -4.44 24.07 4.62
N GLY A 64 -4.05 23.08 3.83
CA GLY A 64 -4.58 21.72 3.98
C GLY A 64 -4.26 21.14 5.35
N CYS A 65 -4.68 19.90 5.57
CA CYS A 65 -4.41 19.19 6.81
C CYS A 65 -2.90 19.10 7.11
N ILE A 66 -2.50 19.55 8.30
CA ILE A 66 -1.20 19.22 8.89
C ILE A 66 -1.28 17.76 9.34
N GLN A 67 -1.02 16.87 8.39
CA GLN A 67 -0.59 15.51 8.67
C GLN A 67 0.94 15.49 8.59
N PHE A 68 1.57 14.59 9.35
CA PHE A 68 2.89 14.14 8.93
C PHE A 68 2.75 13.63 7.50
N ALA A 69 3.63 14.07 6.59
CA ALA A 69 3.76 13.33 5.35
C ALA A 69 4.06 11.88 5.76
N ALA A 70 3.18 10.94 5.38
CA ALA A 70 3.42 9.54 5.63
C ALA A 70 4.83 9.23 5.12
N ALA A 71 5.66 8.59 5.95
CA ALA A 71 6.99 8.20 5.51
C ALA A 71 6.83 7.45 4.18
N PRO A 72 7.63 7.77 3.14
CA PRO A 72 7.48 7.11 1.85
C PRO A 72 7.52 5.61 2.09
N PRO A 73 6.57 4.84 1.54
CA PRO A 73 6.43 3.43 1.88
C PRO A 73 7.76 2.73 1.57
N PRO A 74 8.21 1.80 2.44
CA PRO A 74 9.51 1.16 2.28
C PRO A 74 9.60 0.48 0.92
N THR A 75 10.80 0.53 0.32
CA THR A 75 11.04 0.03 -1.04
C THR A 75 12.14 -1.02 -1.11
N SER A 76 11.93 -2.00 -1.99
CA SER A 76 12.84 -3.10 -2.28
C SER A 76 13.34 -2.98 -3.71
N GLN A 77 14.67 -3.04 -3.92
CA GLN A 77 15.27 -3.00 -5.24
C GLN A 77 15.80 -4.36 -5.66
N VAL A 78 15.47 -4.77 -6.88
CA VAL A 78 15.94 -6.01 -7.52
C VAL A 78 16.35 -5.72 -8.96
N LYS A 79 17.22 -6.53 -9.55
CA LYS A 79 17.70 -6.30 -10.93
C LYS A 79 16.56 -6.36 -11.93
N SER A 80 16.53 -5.44 -12.89
CA SER A 80 15.71 -5.55 -14.11
C SER A 80 16.41 -6.34 -15.21
N ASP A 81 17.75 -6.31 -15.22
CA ASP A 81 18.60 -6.86 -16.27
C ASP A 81 20.01 -7.16 -15.73
N ASP A 82 20.82 -7.85 -16.54
CA ASP A 82 22.22 -8.15 -16.21
C ASP A 82 23.19 -6.98 -16.52
N SER A 83 22.68 -5.86 -17.04
CA SER A 83 23.47 -4.66 -17.36
C SER A 83 23.53 -3.64 -16.20
N GLY A 84 22.87 -3.93 -15.08
CA GLY A 84 22.88 -3.10 -13.88
C GLY A 84 21.65 -2.21 -13.71
N GLY A 85 20.57 -2.43 -14.48
CA GLY A 85 19.28 -1.80 -14.21
C GLY A 85 18.57 -2.42 -12.99
N PHE A 86 17.68 -1.65 -12.38
CA PHE A 86 16.90 -2.06 -11.21
C PHE A 86 15.41 -1.71 -11.35
N TYR A 87 14.56 -2.59 -10.85
CA TYR A 87 13.18 -2.30 -10.51
C TYR A 87 13.07 -1.94 -9.03
N THR A 88 12.25 -0.93 -8.72
CA THR A 88 11.93 -0.54 -7.34
C THR A 88 10.49 -0.95 -7.04
N PHE A 89 10.31 -1.87 -6.10
CA PHE A 89 9.01 -2.32 -5.61
C PHE A 89 8.70 -1.71 -4.25
N LEU A 90 7.42 -1.69 -3.86
CA LEU A 90 7.06 -1.58 -2.45
C LEU A 90 7.55 -2.83 -1.70
N SER A 91 8.12 -2.67 -0.51
CA SER A 91 8.60 -3.78 0.31
C SER A 91 7.48 -4.63 0.91
N HIS A 92 6.23 -4.16 0.84
CA HIS A 92 5.04 -4.84 1.37
C HIS A 92 3.97 -5.04 0.28
N ASN A 93 3.08 -6.01 0.48
CA ASN A 93 1.87 -6.14 -0.37
C ASN A 93 0.95 -4.95 -0.10
N LEU A 94 0.08 -4.60 -1.07
CA LEU A 94 -1.02 -3.68 -0.74
C LEU A 94 -1.89 -4.28 0.37
N GLY A 95 -2.28 -3.44 1.34
CA GLY A 95 -3.02 -3.87 2.54
C GLY A 95 -2.16 -4.39 3.70
N ALA A 96 -0.88 -4.67 3.48
CA ALA A 96 0.00 -5.18 4.54
C ALA A 96 0.45 -4.08 5.52
N ASP A 97 0.75 -4.48 6.75
CA ASP A 97 1.31 -3.63 7.79
C ASP A 97 2.77 -3.27 7.45
N SER A 98 2.96 -2.04 6.96
CA SER A 98 4.26 -1.51 6.56
C SER A 98 5.19 -1.12 7.72
N SER A 99 4.75 -1.27 8.98
CA SER A 99 5.61 -1.10 10.15
C SER A 99 6.46 -2.33 10.48
N LEU A 100 6.09 -3.49 9.92
CA LEU A 100 6.77 -4.77 10.13
C LEU A 100 7.96 -4.93 9.17
N ASP A 101 8.97 -5.70 9.58
CA ASP A 101 10.09 -6.08 8.70
C ASP A 101 9.58 -6.93 7.51
N PRO A 102 9.71 -6.46 6.25
CA PRO A 102 9.23 -7.17 5.08
C PRO A 102 9.94 -8.52 4.83
N HIS A 103 11.08 -8.80 5.47
CA HIS A 103 11.86 -10.03 5.30
C HIS A 103 11.58 -11.11 6.37
N THR A 104 10.68 -10.83 7.31
CA THR A 104 10.24 -11.75 8.39
C THR A 104 8.77 -12.13 8.18
N PRO A 105 8.46 -13.23 7.44
CA PRO A 105 7.09 -13.60 7.09
C PRO A 105 6.19 -13.81 8.32
N VAL A 106 5.15 -12.99 8.40
CA VAL A 106 4.11 -12.99 9.46
C VAL A 106 2.77 -12.56 8.86
N LYS A 107 1.68 -12.83 9.58
CA LYS A 107 0.30 -12.53 9.15
C LYS A 107 0.11 -11.13 8.56
N GLY A 108 0.66 -10.10 9.20
CA GLY A 108 0.53 -8.71 8.76
C GLY A 108 1.15 -8.39 7.39
N LEU A 109 1.99 -9.28 6.83
CA LEU A 109 2.66 -9.06 5.54
C LEU A 109 1.91 -9.61 4.32
N ASN A 110 0.90 -10.47 4.50
CA ASN A 110 0.16 -11.07 3.38
C ASN A 110 -0.59 -10.01 2.56
N GLY A 111 -1.07 -8.95 3.20
CA GLY A 111 -1.89 -7.91 2.58
C GLY A 111 -3.23 -8.42 2.09
N ASP A 112 -3.81 -7.66 1.16
CA ASP A 112 -5.17 -7.84 0.67
C ASP A 112 -5.23 -8.63 -0.64
N TYR A 113 -6.43 -9.11 -0.98
CA TYR A 113 -6.75 -9.87 -2.18
C TYR A 113 -7.65 -9.05 -3.09
N TYR A 114 -7.20 -8.84 -4.32
CA TYR A 114 -7.88 -8.06 -5.34
C TYR A 114 -8.39 -8.98 -6.43
N GLN A 115 -9.62 -8.79 -6.93
CA GLN A 115 -9.94 -9.24 -8.29
C GLN A 115 -9.15 -8.41 -9.30
N TRP A 116 -8.81 -9.01 -10.44
CA TRP A 116 -7.97 -8.34 -11.44
C TRP A 116 -8.69 -7.13 -12.05
N GLY A 117 -7.97 -6.02 -12.20
CA GLY A 117 -8.50 -4.80 -12.83
C GLY A 117 -9.30 -3.90 -11.88
N LYS A 118 -9.29 -4.17 -10.57
CA LYS A 118 -10.02 -3.40 -9.56
C LYS A 118 -9.15 -2.43 -8.77
N ASN A 119 -9.73 -1.32 -8.33
CA ASN A 119 -9.03 -0.30 -7.54
C ASN A 119 -9.15 -0.44 -6.02
N ALA A 120 -9.94 -1.41 -5.54
CA ALA A 120 -10.09 -1.74 -4.11
C ALA A 120 -10.11 -3.27 -3.92
N PRO A 121 -9.66 -3.77 -2.76
CA PRO A 121 -9.63 -5.19 -2.46
C PRO A 121 -11.03 -5.74 -2.13
N ASP A 122 -11.24 -7.03 -2.41
CA ASP A 122 -12.46 -7.77 -2.07
C ASP A 122 -12.30 -8.60 -0.77
N ALA A 123 -11.07 -8.72 -0.23
CA ALA A 123 -10.77 -9.33 1.07
C ALA A 123 -9.44 -8.81 1.65
N ASP A 124 -9.31 -8.80 2.98
CA ASP A 124 -8.05 -8.63 3.69
C ASP A 124 -7.50 -9.99 4.17
N VAL A 125 -6.47 -10.00 5.04
CA VAL A 125 -5.88 -11.24 5.56
C VAL A 125 -6.82 -12.07 6.45
N ASP A 126 -7.87 -11.46 7.01
CA ASP A 126 -8.81 -12.06 7.97
C ASP A 126 -10.20 -12.34 7.39
N ALA A 127 -10.75 -11.45 6.55
CA ALA A 127 -12.14 -11.51 6.10
C ALA A 127 -12.37 -10.93 4.69
N LEU A 128 -13.56 -11.23 4.15
CA LEU A 128 -14.09 -10.52 2.99
C LEU A 128 -14.36 -9.04 3.34
N ILE A 129 -14.05 -8.14 2.41
CA ILE A 129 -14.40 -6.72 2.50
C ILE A 129 -15.69 -6.54 1.71
N GLY A 130 -16.70 -5.91 2.32
CA GLY A 130 -18.04 -5.81 1.74
C GLY A 130 -18.97 -6.93 2.17
N SER A 131 -19.91 -7.30 1.31
CA SER A 131 -20.98 -8.27 1.63
C SER A 131 -20.84 -9.60 0.88
N THR A 132 -20.22 -9.56 -0.29
CA THR A 132 -20.07 -10.68 -1.22
C THR A 132 -18.76 -10.56 -1.98
N TRP A 133 -18.12 -11.69 -2.27
CA TRP A 133 -16.88 -11.71 -3.05
C TRP A 133 -17.09 -11.08 -4.43
N GLY A 134 -16.35 -10.00 -4.71
CA GLY A 134 -16.43 -9.29 -5.97
C GLY A 134 -17.27 -8.01 -5.95
N ASP A 135 -17.83 -7.57 -4.81
CA ASP A 135 -18.65 -6.35 -4.73
C ASP A 135 -17.85 -5.04 -4.50
N GLN A 136 -16.53 -5.12 -4.27
CA GLN A 136 -15.67 -3.94 -4.11
C GLN A 136 -15.03 -3.50 -5.44
N GLY A 137 -14.38 -2.33 -5.46
CA GLY A 137 -13.28 -2.03 -6.39
C GLY A 137 -13.59 -1.84 -7.89
N GLY A 138 -14.86 -1.77 -8.29
CA GLY A 138 -15.25 -1.54 -9.69
C GLY A 138 -15.35 -2.82 -10.53
N THR A 139 -14.88 -2.78 -11.78
CA THR A 139 -15.05 -3.87 -12.75
C THR A 139 -13.74 -4.62 -13.02
N THR A 140 -13.81 -5.80 -13.62
CA THR A 140 -12.65 -6.59 -14.07
C THR A 140 -12.33 -6.37 -15.56
N ALA A 141 -12.68 -5.21 -16.10
CA ALA A 141 -12.71 -4.91 -17.53
C ALA A 141 -11.32 -4.66 -18.15
N ASN A 142 -11.20 -4.88 -19.46
CA ASN A 142 -9.97 -4.56 -20.21
C ASN A 142 -9.66 -3.06 -20.16
N GLY A 143 -8.38 -2.71 -20.10
CA GLY A 143 -7.86 -1.35 -19.97
C GLY A 143 -7.80 -0.84 -18.52
N ASN A 144 -8.29 -1.59 -17.53
CA ASN A 144 -8.32 -1.14 -16.14
C ASN A 144 -6.93 -1.05 -15.49
N TRP A 145 -6.07 -2.03 -15.74
CA TRP A 145 -4.64 -2.02 -15.39
C TRP A 145 -3.82 -2.07 -16.68
N THR A 146 -2.75 -1.28 -16.78
CA THR A 146 -1.99 -1.12 -18.03
C THR A 146 -0.60 -1.75 -17.91
N PRO A 147 -0.17 -2.64 -18.83
CA PRO A 147 1.20 -3.14 -18.83
C PRO A 147 2.23 -2.01 -18.96
N GLY A 148 3.13 -1.88 -17.98
CA GLY A 148 4.20 -0.88 -17.99
C GLY A 148 3.76 0.58 -17.72
N ALA A 149 2.51 0.83 -17.33
CA ALA A 149 2.03 2.18 -16.99
C ALA A 149 0.91 2.12 -15.93
N LYS A 150 0.63 3.23 -15.24
CA LYS A 150 -0.47 3.25 -14.28
C LYS A 150 -1.83 3.23 -14.99
N GLY A 151 -2.67 2.23 -14.68
CA GLY A 151 -4.01 2.10 -15.23
C GLY A 151 -5.08 2.94 -14.49
N PRO A 152 -6.25 3.20 -15.11
CA PRO A 152 -7.33 3.99 -14.51
C PRO A 152 -7.99 3.36 -13.28
N GLN A 153 -7.83 2.05 -13.06
CA GLN A 153 -8.30 1.33 -11.86
C GLN A 153 -7.14 0.65 -11.11
N ASP A 154 -5.91 1.12 -11.32
CA ASP A 154 -4.71 0.58 -10.68
C ASP A 154 -4.70 0.91 -9.16
N PRO A 155 -4.73 -0.11 -8.26
CA PRO A 155 -4.88 0.10 -6.82
C PRO A 155 -3.61 0.60 -6.12
N CYS A 156 -2.47 0.66 -6.83
CA CYS A 156 -1.22 1.11 -6.23
C CYS A 156 -1.27 2.62 -5.89
N PRO A 157 -0.49 3.11 -4.93
CA PRO A 157 -0.37 4.53 -4.65
C PRO A 157 0.22 5.31 -5.84
N ALA A 158 0.14 6.65 -5.80
CA ALA A 158 0.76 7.50 -6.81
C ALA A 158 2.29 7.30 -6.87
N GLY A 159 2.86 7.29 -8.08
CA GLY A 159 4.26 6.92 -8.31
C GLY A 159 4.51 5.41 -8.40
N TYR A 160 3.45 4.60 -8.26
CA TYR A 160 3.50 3.13 -8.32
C TYR A 160 2.32 2.57 -9.15
N ARG A 161 2.52 1.37 -9.70
CA ARG A 161 1.58 0.64 -10.55
C ARG A 161 1.65 -0.87 -10.33
N VAL A 162 0.68 -1.61 -10.86
CA VAL A 162 0.73 -3.08 -10.89
C VAL A 162 1.80 -3.54 -11.92
N PRO A 163 2.75 -4.42 -11.54
CA PRO A 163 3.79 -4.89 -12.45
C PRO A 163 3.21 -5.68 -13.62
N SER A 164 3.83 -5.61 -14.79
CA SER A 164 3.50 -6.46 -15.94
C SER A 164 4.12 -7.85 -15.83
N SER A 165 3.57 -8.81 -16.59
CA SER A 165 4.14 -10.16 -16.70
C SER A 165 5.57 -10.17 -17.29
N ALA A 166 5.93 -9.15 -18.09
CA ALA A 166 7.29 -8.97 -18.60
C ALA A 166 8.26 -8.60 -17.47
N GLU A 167 7.87 -7.68 -16.58
CA GLU A 167 8.66 -7.28 -15.42
C GLU A 167 8.83 -8.43 -14.42
N TRP A 168 7.78 -9.21 -14.14
CA TRP A 168 7.91 -10.43 -13.34
C TRP A 168 8.84 -11.47 -13.99
N THR A 169 8.82 -11.59 -15.32
CA THR A 169 9.69 -12.51 -16.06
C THR A 169 11.16 -12.07 -15.99
N ALA A 170 11.41 -10.77 -16.11
CA ALA A 170 12.73 -10.17 -15.92
C ALA A 170 13.24 -10.42 -14.49
N VAL A 171 12.48 -10.05 -13.46
CA VAL A 171 12.84 -10.27 -12.03
C VAL A 171 13.20 -11.75 -11.78
N LYS A 172 12.40 -12.68 -12.27
CA LYS A 172 12.61 -14.14 -12.12
C LYS A 172 13.86 -14.66 -12.84
N THR A 173 14.36 -13.94 -13.84
CA THR A 173 15.46 -14.40 -14.72
C THR A 173 16.80 -13.82 -14.30
N THR A 174 16.83 -12.60 -13.77
CA THR A 174 18.06 -11.83 -13.49
C THR A 174 18.48 -11.87 -12.01
N ASN A 175 17.60 -12.32 -11.11
CA ASN A 175 17.84 -12.36 -9.67
C ASN A 175 17.97 -13.80 -9.14
N THR A 176 18.78 -13.96 -8.10
CA THR A 176 18.88 -15.20 -7.32
C THR A 176 17.57 -15.43 -6.56
N VAL A 177 17.03 -16.64 -6.66
CA VAL A 177 15.80 -17.05 -5.98
C VAL A 177 16.12 -17.78 -4.69
N SER A 178 15.53 -17.35 -3.57
CA SER A 178 15.56 -18.10 -2.30
C SER A 178 14.16 -18.20 -1.68
N ARG A 179 14.01 -18.97 -0.61
CA ARG A 179 12.72 -19.23 0.06
C ARG A 179 12.87 -19.34 1.57
N THR A 180 11.80 -19.04 2.29
CA THR A 180 11.63 -19.29 3.74
C THR A 180 10.31 -20.00 3.99
N GLY A 181 10.24 -20.79 5.06
CA GLY A 181 9.01 -21.42 5.57
C GLY A 181 8.72 -22.83 5.04
N PRO A 182 7.72 -23.50 5.63
CA PRO A 182 7.40 -24.89 5.33
C PRO A 182 6.70 -25.13 3.99
N PHE A 183 5.98 -24.14 3.44
CA PHE A 183 5.10 -24.29 2.27
C PHE A 183 3.98 -25.34 2.44
N ASP A 184 3.49 -25.52 3.67
CA ASP A 184 2.39 -26.43 3.98
C ASP A 184 1.01 -25.83 3.69
N VAL A 185 0.04 -26.70 3.38
CA VAL A 185 -1.36 -26.32 3.13
C VAL A 185 -2.08 -26.10 4.46
N ASN A 186 -2.02 -24.87 4.99
CA ASN A 186 -2.67 -24.50 6.24
C ASN A 186 -3.08 -23.02 6.20
N THR A 187 -4.36 -22.72 6.43
CA THR A 187 -4.88 -21.34 6.41
C THR A 187 -4.38 -20.45 7.55
N SER A 188 -3.70 -21.03 8.54
CA SER A 188 -3.01 -20.34 9.64
C SER A 188 -1.48 -20.28 9.45
N GLU A 189 -0.95 -20.74 8.32
CA GLU A 189 0.49 -20.67 7.99
C GLU A 189 0.83 -19.34 7.31
N PHE A 190 1.78 -18.60 7.91
CA PHE A 190 2.21 -17.27 7.46
C PHE A 190 3.74 -17.12 7.36
N GLY A 191 4.51 -18.16 7.69
CA GLY A 191 5.97 -18.18 7.68
C GLY A 191 6.60 -18.43 6.32
N SER A 192 5.79 -18.68 5.28
CA SER A 192 6.22 -19.12 3.95
C SER A 192 6.31 -17.96 2.96
N ALA A 193 7.45 -17.83 2.26
CA ALA A 193 7.70 -16.75 1.31
C ALA A 193 8.74 -17.10 0.23
N LEU A 194 8.59 -16.50 -0.96
CA LEU A 194 9.61 -16.43 -2.00
C LEU A 194 10.45 -15.17 -1.80
N HIS A 195 11.74 -15.23 -2.12
CA HIS A 195 12.61 -14.07 -2.16
C HIS A 195 13.37 -13.96 -3.48
N TYR A 196 13.64 -12.72 -3.89
CA TYR A 196 14.57 -12.38 -4.95
C TYR A 196 15.69 -11.51 -4.41
N GLY A 197 16.91 -11.70 -4.91
CA GLY A 197 18.05 -10.86 -4.60
C GLY A 197 19.28 -11.22 -5.42
N THR A 198 20.45 -11.07 -4.82
CA THR A 198 21.75 -11.45 -5.36
C THR A 198 22.27 -12.74 -4.68
N GLU A 199 23.40 -13.27 -5.12
CA GLU A 199 24.03 -14.43 -4.47
C GLU A 199 24.53 -14.13 -3.05
N VAL A 200 24.89 -12.85 -2.77
CA VAL A 200 25.40 -12.42 -1.46
C VAL A 200 24.31 -11.88 -0.53
N ASP A 201 23.24 -11.33 -1.10
CA ASP A 201 22.02 -10.92 -0.40
C ASP A 201 20.79 -11.46 -1.16
N PRO A 202 20.33 -12.69 -0.85
CA PRO A 202 19.27 -13.37 -1.58
C PRO A 202 17.86 -12.96 -1.12
N LYS A 203 17.72 -11.89 -0.32
CA LYS A 203 16.45 -11.44 0.26
C LYS A 203 16.22 -9.93 0.09
N LEU A 204 16.41 -9.37 -1.10
CA LEU A 204 16.12 -7.94 -1.37
C LEU A 204 14.62 -7.64 -1.55
N LEU A 205 13.87 -8.56 -2.15
CA LEU A 205 12.40 -8.51 -2.27
C LEU A 205 11.80 -9.80 -1.71
N THR A 206 10.84 -9.68 -0.79
CA THR A 206 10.12 -10.81 -0.17
C THR A 206 8.65 -10.79 -0.58
N LEU A 207 8.16 -11.94 -1.06
CA LEU A 207 6.77 -12.17 -1.46
C LEU A 207 6.18 -13.29 -0.57
N PRO A 208 5.30 -12.97 0.39
CA PRO A 208 4.59 -13.97 1.19
C PRO A 208 3.73 -14.92 0.35
N ALA A 209 3.62 -16.18 0.79
CA ALA A 209 2.74 -17.21 0.24
C ALA A 209 1.29 -17.01 0.74
N ALA A 210 0.67 -15.91 0.29
CA ALA A 210 -0.66 -15.51 0.75
C ALA A 210 -1.80 -16.46 0.33
N GLY A 211 -1.57 -17.32 -0.67
CA GLY A 211 -2.61 -18.12 -1.30
C GLY A 211 -3.44 -17.31 -2.28
N ASP A 212 -4.74 -17.58 -2.31
CA ASP A 212 -5.73 -16.90 -3.15
C ASP A 212 -7.13 -16.96 -2.55
N HIS A 213 -8.04 -16.10 -3.01
CA HIS A 213 -9.48 -16.31 -2.88
C HIS A 213 -10.05 -16.85 -4.20
N GLN A 214 -10.76 -17.96 -4.11
CA GLN A 214 -11.50 -18.54 -5.24
C GLN A 214 -12.70 -17.67 -5.63
N ALA A 215 -13.30 -17.91 -6.80
CA ALA A 215 -14.48 -17.16 -7.26
C ALA A 215 -15.72 -17.26 -6.34
N SER A 216 -15.73 -18.18 -5.37
CA SER A 216 -16.71 -18.30 -4.28
C SER A 216 -16.42 -17.41 -3.06
N GLY A 217 -15.32 -16.66 -3.06
CA GLY A 217 -14.78 -15.96 -1.89
C GLY A 217 -14.02 -16.86 -0.91
N THR A 218 -13.86 -18.15 -1.19
CA THR A 218 -13.16 -19.10 -0.31
C THR A 218 -11.65 -18.94 -0.41
N LEU A 219 -10.98 -18.72 0.72
CA LEU A 219 -9.52 -18.72 0.82
C LEU A 219 -8.96 -20.13 0.51
N PHE A 220 -7.94 -20.19 -0.34
CA PHE A 220 -7.22 -21.40 -0.70
C PHE A 220 -5.70 -21.15 -0.73
N GLY A 221 -4.90 -22.22 -0.65
CA GLY A 221 -3.46 -22.18 -0.95
C GLY A 221 -2.55 -21.34 -0.04
N ARG A 222 -3.07 -20.66 1.00
CA ARG A 222 -2.29 -19.88 1.97
C ARG A 222 -1.25 -20.76 2.66
N GLY A 223 -0.06 -20.20 2.87
CA GLY A 223 1.12 -20.92 3.33
C GLY A 223 1.80 -21.72 2.21
N ASN A 224 1.04 -22.40 1.37
CA ASN A 224 1.55 -23.31 0.34
C ASN A 224 2.02 -22.64 -0.97
N SER A 225 1.41 -21.51 -1.34
CA SER A 225 1.72 -20.83 -2.60
C SER A 225 1.49 -19.31 -2.53
N GLY A 226 2.17 -18.56 -3.38
CA GLY A 226 1.91 -17.15 -3.60
C GLY A 226 1.40 -16.88 -5.00
N ASN A 227 0.31 -16.13 -5.09
CA ASN A 227 -0.29 -15.67 -6.34
C ASN A 227 -0.24 -14.13 -6.36
N TYR A 228 0.37 -13.57 -7.40
CA TYR A 228 0.64 -12.13 -7.51
C TYR A 228 0.17 -11.61 -8.86
N TRP A 229 -0.84 -10.76 -8.88
CA TRP A 229 -1.35 -10.24 -10.15
C TRP A 229 -0.28 -9.50 -10.95
N SER A 230 -0.44 -9.54 -12.27
CA SER A 230 0.22 -8.62 -13.19
C SER A 230 -0.81 -7.77 -13.93
N SER A 231 -0.42 -6.60 -14.41
CA SER A 231 -1.24 -5.76 -15.29
C SER A 231 -1.43 -6.32 -16.70
N THR A 232 -0.81 -7.46 -17.05
CA THR A 232 -0.96 -8.08 -18.38
C THR A 232 -2.25 -8.89 -18.50
N GLU A 233 -3.17 -8.41 -19.33
CA GLU A 233 -4.42 -9.08 -19.69
C GLU A 233 -4.25 -10.33 -20.56
N ASN A 234 -5.24 -11.23 -20.54
CA ASN A 234 -5.32 -12.35 -21.47
C ASN A 234 -6.80 -12.77 -21.71
N GLY A 235 -7.52 -12.05 -22.57
CA GLY A 235 -8.94 -12.30 -22.83
C GLY A 235 -9.77 -12.12 -21.56
N THR A 236 -10.61 -13.09 -21.18
CA THR A 236 -11.35 -13.11 -19.91
C THR A 236 -10.48 -13.42 -18.69
N ASN A 237 -9.22 -13.80 -18.91
CA ASN A 237 -8.23 -14.10 -17.89
C ASN A 237 -7.25 -12.93 -17.76
N ALA A 238 -6.38 -13.00 -16.77
CA ALA A 238 -5.21 -12.13 -16.66
C ALA A 238 -3.99 -12.93 -16.19
N ASN A 239 -2.80 -12.38 -16.45
CA ASN A 239 -1.55 -13.03 -16.08
C ASN A 239 -1.16 -12.69 -14.64
N TYR A 240 -0.49 -13.63 -13.98
CA TYR A 240 0.02 -13.51 -12.62
C TYR A 240 1.34 -14.28 -12.45
N LEU A 241 2.12 -13.87 -11.47
CA LEU A 241 3.24 -14.63 -10.93
C LEU A 241 2.69 -15.67 -9.94
N TYR A 242 3.10 -16.91 -10.12
CA TYR A 242 2.86 -18.02 -9.19
C TYR A 242 4.17 -18.58 -8.64
N PHE A 243 4.19 -18.97 -7.38
CA PHE A 243 5.25 -19.82 -6.83
C PHE A 243 4.75 -20.78 -5.75
N ASN A 244 5.53 -21.83 -5.51
CA ASN A 244 5.41 -22.73 -4.37
C ASN A 244 6.83 -23.07 -3.85
N SER A 245 6.96 -24.12 -3.04
CA SER A 245 8.23 -24.60 -2.45
C SER A 245 9.36 -24.88 -3.45
N SER A 246 9.04 -25.22 -4.71
CA SER A 246 10.01 -25.65 -5.71
C SER A 246 9.97 -24.83 -7.00
N LEU A 247 8.78 -24.41 -7.45
CA LEU A 247 8.58 -23.75 -8.75
C LEU A 247 8.33 -22.25 -8.63
N VAL A 248 8.63 -21.53 -9.71
CA VAL A 248 8.27 -20.13 -9.96
C VAL A 248 7.83 -20.01 -11.42
N HIS A 249 6.60 -19.55 -11.65
CA HIS A 249 6.06 -19.25 -12.97
C HIS A 249 5.74 -17.75 -13.03
N PRO A 250 6.55 -16.91 -13.70
CA PRO A 250 6.39 -15.46 -13.68
C PRO A 250 5.23 -14.93 -14.52
N ALA A 251 4.68 -15.77 -15.41
CA ALA A 251 3.59 -15.44 -16.30
C ALA A 251 2.77 -16.69 -16.63
N ILE A 252 1.76 -16.97 -15.81
CA ILE A 252 0.64 -17.87 -16.13
C ILE A 252 -0.67 -17.10 -16.01
N ASN A 253 -1.78 -17.59 -16.58
CA ASN A 253 -3.04 -16.86 -16.61
C ASN A 253 -4.22 -17.64 -16.01
N TYR A 254 -5.10 -16.92 -15.32
CA TYR A 254 -6.32 -17.50 -14.74
C TYR A 254 -7.47 -16.48 -14.70
N TYR A 255 -8.66 -16.89 -14.26
CA TYR A 255 -9.85 -16.04 -14.25
C TYR A 255 -9.65 -14.80 -13.37
N ARG A 256 -10.05 -13.64 -13.90
CA ARG A 256 -9.95 -12.33 -13.23
C ARG A 256 -10.77 -12.22 -11.94
N THR A 257 -11.70 -13.15 -11.71
CA THR A 257 -12.58 -13.23 -10.55
C THR A 257 -11.94 -13.90 -9.32
N LEU A 258 -10.69 -14.37 -9.42
CA LEU A 258 -9.92 -14.80 -8.25
C LEU A 258 -9.27 -13.61 -7.54
N GLY A 259 -8.98 -13.80 -6.26
CA GLY A 259 -8.33 -12.82 -5.39
C GLY A 259 -6.87 -13.15 -5.22
N PHE A 260 -5.99 -12.39 -5.85
CA PHE A 260 -4.54 -12.51 -5.66
C PHE A 260 -3.97 -11.24 -5.04
N SER A 261 -2.79 -11.36 -4.44
CA SER A 261 -2.09 -10.21 -3.85
C SER A 261 -1.57 -9.26 -4.94
N VAL A 262 -1.46 -7.98 -4.60
CA VAL A 262 -0.80 -6.97 -5.44
C VAL A 262 0.48 -6.51 -4.76
N ARG A 263 1.57 -6.52 -5.54
CA ARG A 263 2.89 -6.03 -5.13
C ARG A 263 3.33 -4.95 -6.11
N CYS A 264 3.22 -3.69 -5.71
CA CYS A 264 3.42 -2.57 -6.61
C CYS A 264 4.88 -2.34 -6.98
N ILE A 265 5.11 -1.92 -8.22
CA ILE A 265 6.37 -1.44 -8.77
C ILE A 265 6.28 0.06 -9.03
N ALA A 266 7.38 0.81 -8.94
CA ALA A 266 7.43 2.21 -9.33
C ALA A 266 7.03 2.39 -10.81
N GLU A 267 6.45 3.55 -11.14
CA GLU A 267 5.98 3.87 -12.50
C GLU A 267 7.12 3.87 -13.55
#